data_AF-A0A535D8Y8-F1
#
_entry.id   AF-A0A535D8Y8-F1
#
_cell.length_a   1.000
_cell.length_b   1.000
_cell.length_c   1.000
_cell.angle_alpha   90.00
_cell.angle_beta   90.00
_cell.angle_gamma   90.00
#
_symmetry.space_group_name_H-M   'P 1'
#
loop_
_entity.id
_entity.type
_entity.pdbx_description
1 polymer ?
#
loop_
_entity_poly.entity_id
_entity_poly.type
_entity_poly.pdbx_seq_one_letter_code
_entity_poly.pdbx_strand_id
1 'polypeptide(L)'
;RRDGWLQRARELSAASQGFWDQQVDAHSGAQPHPGAVAREIARYARDRFSGDVTLVADGGDALAWALAYFYAEQPGRLLSTTTALGTLGVGMPFAIAARAARPSEPVLLFTGDGSFGLTAMEVDTAVRHHFPWSSWCPTTAVGATCASQRAGTHPLRPPR
;
A
#
# COMPACT_ATOMS: atom_id res chain seq x y z
N ARG A 1 -34.84 -13.78 2.66
CA ARG A 1 -34.25 -12.91 3.72
C ARG A 1 -32.76 -12.64 3.48
N ARG A 2 -31.93 -13.68 3.23
CA ARG A 2 -30.50 -13.53 2.90
C ARG A 2 -30.25 -12.70 1.62
N ASP A 3 -30.97 -12.99 0.54
CA ASP A 3 -30.71 -12.34 -0.76
C ASP A 3 -31.02 -10.85 -0.76
N GLY A 4 -32.12 -10.44 -0.11
CA GLY A 4 -32.45 -9.02 0.08
C GLY A 4 -31.40 -8.28 0.93
N TRP A 5 -30.85 -8.92 1.97
CA TRP A 5 -29.75 -8.34 2.74
C TRP A 5 -28.47 -8.22 1.92
N LEU A 6 -28.11 -9.25 1.14
CA LEU A 6 -26.94 -9.21 0.26
C LEU A 6 -27.06 -8.13 -0.82
N GLN A 7 -28.24 -7.97 -1.42
CA GLN A 7 -28.52 -6.90 -2.36
C GLN A 7 -28.33 -5.53 -1.70
N ARG A 8 -28.90 -5.33 -0.52
CA ARG A 8 -28.74 -4.07 0.22
C ARG A 8 -27.28 -3.78 0.58
N ALA A 9 -26.53 -4.79 1.01
CA ALA A 9 -25.12 -4.64 1.33
C ALA A 9 -24.29 -4.23 0.09
N ARG A 10 -24.58 -4.83 -1.07
CA ARG A 10 -23.92 -4.48 -2.34
C ARG A 10 -24.27 -3.06 -2.77
N GLU A 11 -25.52 -2.63 -2.65
CA GLU A 11 -25.94 -1.26 -2.95
C GLU A 11 -25.20 -0.24 -2.08
N LEU A 12 -25.10 -0.49 -0.77
CA LEU A 12 -24.38 0.38 0.15
C LEU A 12 -22.88 0.39 -0.12
N SER A 13 -22.30 -0.76 -0.44
CA SER A 13 -20.88 -0.85 -0.83
C SER A 13 -20.62 -0.07 -2.13
N ALA A 14 -21.50 -0.18 -3.11
CA ALA A 14 -21.39 0.55 -4.38
C ALA A 14 -21.57 2.07 -4.19
N ALA A 15 -22.51 2.48 -3.32
CA ALA A 15 -22.70 3.89 -2.97
C ALA A 15 -21.47 4.46 -2.24
N SER A 16 -20.92 3.70 -1.29
CA SER A 16 -19.66 4.05 -0.60
C SER A 16 -18.51 4.21 -1.60
N GLN A 17 -18.38 3.28 -2.56
CA GLN A 17 -17.34 3.36 -3.59
C GLN A 17 -17.52 4.59 -4.48
N GLY A 18 -18.75 4.83 -4.94
CA GLY A 18 -19.06 5.99 -5.79
C GLY A 18 -18.79 7.33 -5.09
N PHE A 19 -18.97 7.41 -3.77
CA PHE A 19 -18.59 8.59 -2.99
C PHE A 19 -17.08 8.86 -3.07
N TRP A 20 -16.24 7.84 -2.86
CA TRP A 20 -14.79 7.98 -2.95
C TRP A 20 -14.31 8.28 -4.38
N ASP A 21 -14.90 7.62 -5.39
CA ASP A 21 -14.58 7.85 -6.80
C ASP A 21 -14.91 9.29 -7.20
N GLN A 22 -16.06 9.83 -6.77
CA GLN A 22 -16.44 11.21 -7.06
C GLN A 22 -15.40 12.20 -6.52
N GLN A 23 -14.86 11.98 -5.32
CA GLN A 23 -13.83 12.86 -4.75
C GLN A 23 -12.53 12.81 -5.56
N VAL A 24 -12.15 11.63 -6.04
CA VAL A 24 -10.96 11.45 -6.87
C VAL A 24 -11.15 12.06 -8.26
N ASP A 25 -12.29 11.82 -8.90
CA ASP A 25 -12.54 12.21 -10.29
C ASP A 25 -12.90 13.70 -10.44
N ALA A 26 -13.44 14.32 -9.38
CA ALA A 26 -13.69 15.77 -9.36
C ALA A 26 -12.41 16.61 -9.19
N HIS A 27 -11.28 15.98 -8.85
CA HIS A 27 -10.00 16.67 -8.67
C HIS A 27 -9.44 17.15 -10.01
N SER A 28 -9.25 18.46 -10.15
CA SER A 28 -8.71 19.11 -11.36
C SER A 28 -7.36 19.79 -11.13
N GLY A 29 -6.74 19.58 -9.97
CA GLY A 29 -5.44 20.16 -9.63
C GLY A 29 -4.28 19.48 -10.37
N ALA A 30 -3.16 20.20 -10.51
CA ALA A 30 -1.96 19.69 -11.17
C ALA A 30 -1.23 18.58 -10.39
N GLN A 31 -1.43 18.52 -9.07
CA GLN A 31 -0.86 17.47 -8.21
C GLN A 31 -1.73 16.21 -8.24
N PRO A 32 -1.15 15.01 -8.21
CA PRO A 32 -1.93 13.78 -8.17
C PRO A 32 -2.74 13.70 -6.87
N HIS A 33 -4.03 13.40 -6.99
CA HIS A 33 -4.89 13.19 -5.83
C HIS A 33 -4.47 11.89 -5.11
N PRO A 34 -4.31 11.87 -3.76
CA PRO A 34 -3.84 10.69 -3.03
C PRO A 34 -4.74 9.46 -3.25
N GLY A 35 -6.06 9.66 -3.32
CA GLY A 35 -7.01 8.61 -3.69
C GLY A 35 -6.83 8.07 -5.11
N ALA A 36 -6.41 8.89 -6.09
CA ALA A 36 -6.11 8.41 -7.43
C ALA A 36 -4.91 7.46 -7.39
N VAL A 37 -3.89 7.79 -6.60
CA VAL A 37 -2.70 6.97 -6.46
C VAL A 37 -3.02 5.65 -5.74
N ALA A 38 -3.81 5.69 -4.66
CA ALA A 38 -4.28 4.48 -3.98
C ALA A 38 -5.10 3.57 -4.91
N ARG A 39 -6.02 4.15 -5.70
CA ARG A 39 -6.82 3.43 -6.71
C ARG A 39 -5.93 2.75 -7.76
N GLU A 40 -4.93 3.47 -8.25
CA GLU A 40 -3.98 2.95 -9.24
C GLU A 40 -3.08 1.84 -8.69
N ILE A 41 -2.64 1.94 -7.43
CA ILE A 41 -1.86 0.88 -6.78
C ILE A 41 -2.71 -0.36 -6.59
N ALA A 42 -3.97 -0.21 -6.17
CA ALA A 42 -4.89 -1.34 -6.01
C ALA A 42 -5.11 -2.06 -7.34
N ARG A 43 -5.29 -1.30 -8.44
CA ARG A 43 -5.39 -1.85 -9.79
C ARG A 43 -4.11 -2.57 -10.20
N TYR A 44 -2.96 -1.93 -10.07
CA TYR A 44 -1.66 -2.52 -10.39
C TYR A 44 -1.41 -3.81 -9.60
N ALA A 45 -1.72 -3.81 -8.30
CA ALA A 45 -1.57 -4.97 -7.44
C ALA A 45 -2.39 -6.17 -7.92
N ARG A 46 -3.66 -5.92 -8.31
CA ARG A 46 -4.57 -6.92 -8.87
C ARG A 46 -4.04 -7.46 -10.21
N ASP A 47 -3.74 -6.57 -11.15
CA ASP A 47 -3.37 -6.95 -12.51
C ASP A 47 -2.02 -7.67 -12.56
N ARG A 48 -1.05 -7.25 -11.73
CA ARG A 48 0.31 -7.78 -11.78
C ARG A 48 0.50 -9.04 -10.96
N PHE A 49 -0.23 -9.19 -9.86
CA PHE A 49 -0.01 -10.26 -8.88
C PHE A 49 -1.21 -11.17 -8.70
N SER A 50 -2.33 -10.93 -9.38
CA SER A 50 -3.53 -11.79 -9.31
C SER A 50 -4.01 -12.05 -7.87
N GLY A 51 -3.83 -11.05 -6.99
CA GLY A 51 -4.21 -11.15 -5.58
C GLY A 51 -3.14 -11.75 -4.64
N ASP A 52 -2.03 -12.31 -5.16
CA ASP A 52 -0.90 -12.83 -4.38
C ASP A 52 0.03 -11.68 -3.92
N VAL A 53 -0.53 -10.69 -3.22
CA VAL A 53 0.20 -9.50 -2.77
C VAL A 53 -0.31 -9.07 -1.40
N THR A 54 0.62 -8.71 -0.50
CA THR A 54 0.24 -8.10 0.76
C THR A 54 0.21 -6.58 0.62
N LEU A 55 -0.95 -5.98 0.85
CA LEU A 55 -1.16 -4.55 0.91
C LEU A 55 -1.05 -4.10 2.37
N VAL A 56 -0.24 -3.10 2.63
CA VAL A 56 -0.08 -2.46 3.94
C VAL A 56 -0.50 -1.00 3.81
N ALA A 57 -1.39 -0.56 4.68
CA ALA A 57 -1.90 0.80 4.72
C ALA A 57 -1.60 1.45 6.08
N ASP A 58 -1.05 2.66 6.05
CA ASP A 58 -0.66 3.43 7.23
C ASP A 58 -0.81 4.94 7.00
N GLY A 59 -0.84 5.72 8.07
CA GLY A 59 -1.06 7.16 8.05
C GLY A 59 -2.45 7.59 8.53
N GLY A 60 -2.68 8.91 8.53
CA GLY A 60 -3.98 9.51 8.83
C GLY A 60 -4.90 9.45 7.61
N ASP A 61 -4.83 10.48 6.77
CA ASP A 61 -5.66 10.54 5.56
C ASP A 61 -5.25 9.52 4.51
N ALA A 62 -3.95 9.21 4.41
CA ALA A 62 -3.44 8.20 3.50
C ALA A 62 -4.08 6.82 3.75
N LEU A 63 -4.32 6.48 5.02
CA LEU A 63 -5.01 5.24 5.39
C LEU A 63 -6.45 5.21 4.90
N ALA A 64 -7.19 6.32 5.04
CA ALA A 64 -8.57 6.42 4.57
C ALA A 64 -8.65 6.17 3.05
N TRP A 65 -7.76 6.80 2.28
CA TRP A 65 -7.67 6.58 0.83
C TRP A 65 -7.25 5.16 0.47
N ALA A 66 -6.29 4.58 1.19
CA ALA A 66 -5.90 3.19 0.96
C ALA A 66 -7.08 2.24 1.20
N LEU A 67 -7.82 2.39 2.30
CA LEU A 67 -8.95 1.51 2.64
C LEU A 67 -10.19 1.72 1.76
N ALA A 68 -10.29 2.85 1.05
CA ALA A 68 -11.31 3.05 0.04
C ALA A 68 -11.10 2.18 -1.23
N TYR A 69 -9.87 1.74 -1.49
CA TYR A 69 -9.53 1.03 -2.74
C TYR A 69 -8.82 -0.32 -2.55
N PHE A 70 -8.17 -0.54 -1.40
CA PHE A 70 -7.42 -1.76 -1.13
C PHE A 70 -8.36 -2.87 -0.69
N TYR A 71 -8.36 -3.97 -1.44
CA TYR A 71 -9.11 -5.17 -1.11
C TYR A 71 -8.17 -6.36 -1.02
N ALA A 72 -8.30 -7.13 0.06
CA ALA A 72 -7.61 -8.40 0.18
C ALA A 72 -8.37 -9.46 -0.64
N GLU A 73 -7.75 -9.96 -1.70
CA GLU A 73 -8.29 -11.10 -2.46
C GLU A 73 -8.09 -12.43 -1.71
N GLN A 74 -7.15 -12.47 -0.77
CA GLN A 74 -6.90 -13.60 0.10
C GLN A 74 -6.82 -13.19 1.59
N PRO A 75 -7.17 -14.09 2.52
CA PRO A 75 -7.05 -13.84 3.95
C PRO A 75 -5.64 -13.40 4.36
N GLY A 76 -5.55 -12.40 5.24
CA GLY A 76 -4.29 -11.91 5.80
C GLY A 76 -3.40 -11.14 4.81
N ARG A 77 -3.95 -10.66 3.69
CA ARG A 77 -3.25 -9.86 2.67
C ARG A 77 -3.51 -8.36 2.71
N LEU A 78 -4.37 -7.89 3.61
CA LEU A 78 -4.52 -6.45 3.89
C LEU A 78 -4.17 -6.20 5.36
N LEU A 79 -3.09 -5.47 5.59
CA LEU A 79 -2.63 -5.04 6.91
C LEU A 79 -2.88 -3.54 7.03
N SER A 80 -3.51 -3.12 8.12
CA SER A 80 -3.96 -1.74 8.29
C SER A 80 -3.82 -1.31 9.75
N THR A 81 -3.56 -0.02 9.95
CA THR A 81 -3.45 0.62 11.27
C THR A 81 -4.80 0.93 11.91
N THR A 82 -5.92 0.65 11.23
CA THR A 82 -7.30 0.75 11.76
C THR A 82 -7.63 -0.22 12.90
N THR A 83 -6.62 -0.88 13.48
CA THR A 83 -6.79 -1.67 14.71
C THR A 83 -7.00 -0.72 15.89
N ALA A 84 -7.55 -1.21 17.01
CA ALA A 84 -8.13 -0.45 18.14
C ALA A 84 -7.34 0.75 18.72
N LEU A 85 -6.06 0.94 18.38
CA LEU A 85 -5.20 2.01 18.89
C LEU A 85 -4.88 3.10 17.86
N GLY A 86 -5.14 2.90 16.56
CA GLY A 86 -4.87 3.90 15.51
C GLY A 86 -3.41 4.36 15.45
N THR A 87 -2.46 3.47 15.75
CA THR A 87 -1.03 3.81 15.87
C THR A 87 -0.44 4.20 14.52
N LEU A 88 0.03 5.44 14.42
CA LEU A 88 0.80 5.92 13.26
C LEU A 88 2.21 5.32 13.30
N GLY A 89 2.72 4.95 12.12
CA GLY A 89 4.09 4.53 11.87
C GLY A 89 4.28 3.02 11.77
N VAL A 90 3.26 2.21 12.06
CA VAL A 90 3.42 0.74 12.03
C VAL A 90 3.50 0.16 10.61
N GLY A 91 3.30 0.98 9.57
CA GLY A 91 3.31 0.54 8.19
C GLY A 91 4.63 -0.13 7.76
N MET A 92 5.78 0.49 8.07
CA MET A 92 7.07 -0.06 7.69
C MET A 92 7.41 -1.38 8.43
N PRO A 93 7.25 -1.47 9.77
CA PRO A 93 7.36 -2.75 10.48
C PRO A 93 6.43 -3.84 9.95
N PHE A 94 5.18 -3.51 9.62
CA PHE A 94 4.22 -4.48 9.06
C PHE A 94 4.64 -4.98 7.67
N ALA A 95 5.18 -4.09 6.83
CA ALA A 95 5.70 -4.49 5.52
C ALA A 95 6.89 -5.45 5.64
N ILE A 96 7.81 -5.17 6.57
CA ILE A 96 8.95 -6.04 6.87
C ILE A 96 8.47 -7.40 7.40
N ALA A 97 7.54 -7.40 8.36
CA ALA A 97 6.97 -8.63 8.93
C ALA A 97 6.23 -9.47 7.88
N ALA A 98 5.43 -8.83 7.00
CA ALA A 98 4.75 -9.50 5.91
C ALA A 98 5.74 -10.16 4.94
N ARG A 99 6.83 -9.47 4.61
CA ARG A 99 7.89 -9.99 3.73
C ARG A 99 8.66 -11.14 4.38
N ALA A 100 8.92 -11.06 5.69
CA ALA A 100 9.55 -12.14 6.45
C ALA A 100 8.65 -13.38 6.53
N ALA A 101 7.34 -13.19 6.72
CA ALA A 101 6.37 -14.27 6.76
C ALA A 101 6.12 -14.90 5.38
N ARG A 102 6.22 -14.12 4.29
CA ARG A 102 5.97 -14.55 2.91
C ARG A 102 7.06 -14.05 1.95
N PRO A 103 8.26 -14.67 1.96
CA PRO A 103 9.40 -14.20 1.17
C PRO A 103 9.23 -14.33 -0.35
N SER A 104 8.28 -15.12 -0.83
CA SER A 104 7.97 -15.30 -2.25
C SER A 104 6.95 -14.29 -2.78
N GLU A 105 6.25 -13.57 -1.90
CA GLU A 105 5.15 -12.69 -2.30
C GLU A 105 5.54 -11.19 -2.21
N PRO A 106 5.07 -10.35 -3.12
CA PRO A 106 5.23 -8.91 -3.06
C PRO A 106 4.48 -8.29 -1.87
N VAL A 107 5.04 -7.18 -1.36
CA VAL A 107 4.44 -6.38 -0.30
C VAL A 107 4.46 -4.92 -0.72
N LEU A 108 3.28 -4.28 -0.74
CA LEU A 108 3.11 -2.88 -1.11
C LEU A 108 2.70 -2.09 0.14
N LEU A 109 3.45 -1.02 0.43
CA LEU A 109 3.18 -0.13 1.56
C LEU A 109 2.69 1.23 1.04
N PHE A 110 1.46 1.58 1.41
CA PHE A 110 0.90 2.90 1.24
C PHE A 110 0.89 3.60 2.60
N THR A 111 1.72 4.63 2.76
CA THR A 111 1.86 5.34 4.04
C THR A 111 1.96 6.85 3.82
N GLY A 112 1.39 7.61 4.76
CA GLY A 112 1.60 9.06 4.82
C GLY A 112 3.04 9.42 5.19
N ASP A 113 3.50 10.59 4.76
CA ASP A 113 4.84 11.12 5.06
C ASP A 113 5.09 11.30 6.56
N GLY A 114 4.11 11.81 7.32
CA GLY A 114 4.21 11.97 8.76
C GLY A 114 4.34 10.63 9.49
N SER A 115 3.63 9.60 8.99
CA SER A 115 3.69 8.25 9.53
C SER A 115 5.01 7.57 9.19
N PHE A 116 5.46 7.72 7.94
CA PHE A 116 6.76 7.26 7.49
C PHE A 116 7.89 7.88 8.30
N GLY A 117 7.81 9.18 8.63
CA GLY A 117 8.82 9.86 9.45
C GLY A 117 9.05 9.22 10.82
N LEU A 118 8.04 8.57 11.40
CA LEU A 118 8.15 7.88 12.69
C LEU A 118 8.96 6.58 12.61
N THR A 119 8.92 5.90 11.46
CA THR A 119 9.57 4.59 11.27
C THR A 119 10.51 4.53 10.08
N ALA A 120 10.96 5.69 9.60
CA ALA A 120 11.92 5.80 8.51
C ALA A 120 13.23 5.06 8.81
N MET A 121 13.62 4.92 10.08
CA MET A 121 14.80 4.15 10.49
C MET A 121 14.70 2.65 10.14
N GLU A 122 13.49 2.09 10.01
CA GLU A 122 13.29 0.68 9.65
C GLU A 122 13.63 0.37 8.18
N VAL A 123 13.86 1.41 7.37
CA VAL A 123 14.51 1.26 6.06
C VAL A 123 15.85 0.54 6.21
N ASP A 124 16.67 0.91 7.19
CA ASP A 124 17.97 0.27 7.44
C ASP A 124 17.81 -1.20 7.83
N THR A 125 16.83 -1.52 8.68
CA THR A 125 16.45 -2.90 9.01
C THR A 125 16.08 -3.69 7.74
N ALA A 126 15.24 -3.12 6.86
CA ALA A 126 14.84 -3.79 5.63
C ALA A 126 16.04 -4.10 4.71
N VAL A 127 17.01 -3.19 4.60
CA VAL A 127 18.26 -3.42 3.86
C VAL A 127 19.08 -4.53 4.50
N ARG A 128 19.30 -4.49 5.82
CA ARG A 128 20.10 -5.47 6.56
C ARG A 128 19.56 -6.90 6.43
N HIS A 129 18.24 -7.04 6.30
CA HIS A 129 17.58 -8.33 6.10
C HIS A 129 17.39 -8.71 4.62
N HIS A 130 18.02 -8.00 3.69
CA HIS A 130 17.97 -8.27 2.25
C HIS A 130 16.54 -8.32 1.68
N PHE A 131 15.61 -7.55 2.24
CA PHE A 131 14.28 -7.44 1.65
C PHE A 131 14.38 -6.53 0.41
N PRO A 132 14.22 -7.08 -0.82
CA PRO A 132 14.51 -6.33 -2.02
C PRO A 132 13.49 -5.23 -2.25
N TRP A 133 13.98 -4.03 -2.49
CA TRP A 133 13.22 -2.80 -2.77
C TRP A 133 12.41 -2.88 -4.08
N SER A 134 12.69 -3.86 -4.94
CA SER A 134 12.06 -4.00 -6.26
C SER A 134 10.58 -4.39 -6.22
N SER A 135 10.09 -4.95 -5.12
CA SER A 135 8.65 -5.23 -4.90
C SER A 135 7.95 -4.16 -4.07
N TRP A 136 8.67 -3.11 -3.66
CA TRP A 136 8.22 -2.07 -2.75
C TRP A 136 8.04 -0.77 -3.56
N CYS A 137 6.79 -0.33 -3.73
CA CYS A 137 6.49 1.02 -4.18
C CYS A 137 6.15 1.84 -2.94
N PRO A 138 7.09 2.62 -2.36
CA PRO A 138 6.73 3.59 -1.35
C PRO A 138 5.92 4.62 -2.10
N THR A 139 4.62 4.67 -1.84
CA THR A 139 3.86 5.79 -2.35
C THR A 139 4.01 6.94 -1.38
N THR A 140 5.22 7.48 -1.33
CA THR A 140 5.46 8.86 -0.94
C THR A 140 5.38 9.67 -2.23
N ALA A 141 4.75 10.83 -2.21
CA ALA A 141 4.98 11.87 -3.21
C ALA A 141 6.44 12.38 -3.11
N VAL A 142 7.41 11.53 -3.43
CA VAL A 142 8.82 11.84 -3.64
C VAL A 142 9.19 11.31 -5.02
N GLY A 143 8.43 11.76 -6.02
CA GLY A 143 8.78 11.58 -7.42
C GLY A 143 9.97 12.47 -7.76
N ALA A 144 11.20 11.99 -7.54
CA ALA A 144 12.39 12.55 -8.20
C ALA A 144 13.64 11.67 -8.13
N THR A 145 13.88 10.90 -7.06
CA THR A 145 15.26 10.42 -6.81
C THR A 145 15.57 9.03 -7.39
N CYS A 146 14.57 8.16 -7.60
CA CYS A 146 14.81 6.74 -7.90
C CYS A 146 15.14 6.46 -9.38
N ALA A 147 14.90 7.40 -10.30
CA ALA A 147 15.35 7.27 -11.70
C ALA A 147 16.88 7.38 -11.84
N SER A 148 17.58 8.01 -10.88
CA SER A 148 19.04 8.20 -10.94
C SER A 148 19.85 6.97 -10.53
N GLN A 149 19.30 6.09 -9.69
CA GLN A 149 20.05 4.94 -9.14
C GLN A 149 20.05 3.70 -10.05
N ARG A 150 19.26 3.69 -11.13
CA ARG A 150 19.32 2.65 -12.18
C ARG A 150 20.57 2.73 -13.05
N ALA A 151 21.33 3.83 -13.01
CA ALA A 151 22.53 4.01 -13.82
C ALA A 151 23.83 3.45 -13.18
N GLY A 152 23.78 2.94 -11.93
CA GLY A 152 24.95 2.48 -11.19
C GLY A 152 24.89 0.99 -10.84
N THR A 153 24.95 0.10 -11.82
CA THR A 153 25.05 -1.35 -11.56
C THR A 153 26.44 -1.71 -11.02
N HIS A 154 26.55 -1.92 -9.71
CA HIS A 154 27.69 -2.65 -9.11
C HIS A 154 27.41 -4.16 -9.13
N PRO A 155 28.35 -5.02 -9.58
CA PRO A 155 28.14 -6.47 -9.61
C PRO A 155 28.15 -7.04 -8.18
N LEU A 156 27.03 -7.64 -7.78
CA LEU A 156 26.86 -8.30 -6.49
C LEU A 156 27.67 -9.62 -6.46
N ARG A 157 28.47 -9.79 -5.39
CA ARG A 157 29.26 -10.99 -5.09
C ARG A 157 28.34 -12.06 -4.47
N PRO A 158 28.46 -13.35 -4.83
CA PRO A 158 27.61 -14.40 -4.28
C PRO A 158 27.95 -14.72 -2.81
N PRO A 159 26.96 -15.25 -2.05
CA PRO A 159 27.11 -15.53 -0.61
C PRO A 159 28.09 -16.69 -0.36
N ARG A 160 28.78 -16.62 0.79
CA ARG A 160 29.62 -17.69 1.34
C ARG A 160 28.79 -18.61 2.23
#